data_AF-A0A8T2FU35-F1
#
_entry.id   AF-A0A8T2FU35-F1
#
_cell.length_a   1.000
_cell.length_b   1.000
_cell.length_c   1.000
_cell.angle_alpha   90.00
_cell.angle_beta   90.00
_cell.angle_gamma   90.00
#
_symmetry.space_group_name_H-M   'P 1'
#
loop_
_entity.id
_entity.type
_entity.pdbx_description
1 polymer ?
#
loop_
_entity_poly.entity_id
_entity_poly.type
_entity_poly.pdbx_seq_one_letter_code
_entity_poly.pdbx_strand_id
1 'polypeptide(L)'
;MSSSPAILPVTNQQAATQSQPPINSHAFRTFLSRLSSSLRESLSQRRPWLELVDRSSFARPDSLTDSFSRIRKNLAYFKVNYSAIVSLVLAFSLLSHPFSLLVLLSLLGSWMFLYLFRSSDQPLVLFGRSFSDRETLLGLVLTTIVVVFMTSVGSLLTSALTIGIAIVCLHGAFRVPDDLFLDEQEPANAGLLSFIGNSAATSAAASVVAGRV
;
A
#
# COMPACT_ATOMS: atom_id res chain seq x y z
N MET A 1 -45.03 53.88 -44.36
CA MET A 1 -44.82 53.39 -42.98
C MET A 1 -43.75 52.31 -43.05
N SER A 2 -42.50 52.65 -42.73
CA SER A 2 -41.36 51.72 -42.74
C SER A 2 -41.14 51.22 -41.31
N SER A 3 -41.34 49.93 -41.08
CA SER A 3 -41.14 49.28 -39.78
C SER A 3 -39.70 48.78 -39.67
N SER A 4 -38.92 49.38 -38.77
CA SER A 4 -37.59 48.90 -38.39
C SER A 4 -37.65 47.52 -37.72
N PRO A 5 -36.75 46.58 -38.01
CA PRO A 5 -36.65 45.35 -37.25
C PRO A 5 -35.94 45.59 -35.90
N ALA A 6 -36.39 44.85 -34.88
CA ALA A 6 -35.89 44.92 -33.52
C ALA A 6 -34.47 44.37 -33.38
N ILE A 7 -33.59 45.11 -32.71
CA ILE A 7 -32.25 44.67 -32.32
C ILE A 7 -32.39 43.87 -31.02
N LEU A 8 -32.19 42.55 -31.09
CA LEU A 8 -32.09 41.72 -29.90
C LEU A 8 -30.70 41.92 -29.25
N PRO A 9 -30.61 41.99 -27.90
CA PRO A 9 -29.34 42.05 -27.23
C PRO A 9 -28.66 40.68 -27.32
N VAL A 10 -27.55 40.61 -28.04
CA VAL A 10 -26.64 39.45 -27.99
C VAL A 10 -26.03 39.44 -26.59
N THR A 11 -26.59 38.62 -25.70
CA THR A 11 -25.91 38.21 -24.48
C THR A 11 -24.65 37.46 -24.92
N ASN A 12 -23.53 38.16 -24.85
CA ASN A 12 -22.22 37.58 -25.02
C ASN A 12 -21.99 36.67 -23.80
N GLN A 13 -22.40 35.40 -23.90
CA GLN A 13 -21.87 34.37 -23.02
C GLN A 13 -20.38 34.26 -23.34
N GLN A 14 -19.58 35.09 -22.68
CA GLN A 14 -18.20 34.72 -22.39
C GLN A 14 -18.29 33.40 -21.67
N ALA A 15 -18.15 32.32 -22.44
CA ALA A 15 -17.69 31.05 -21.95
C ALA A 15 -16.36 31.37 -21.25
N ALA A 16 -16.46 31.63 -19.94
CA ALA A 16 -15.33 31.48 -19.06
C ALA A 16 -14.89 30.04 -19.28
N THR A 17 -13.89 29.88 -20.12
CA THR A 17 -13.04 28.70 -20.15
C THR A 17 -12.35 28.71 -18.80
N GLN A 18 -13.09 28.32 -17.75
CA GLN A 18 -12.51 27.73 -16.57
C GLN A 18 -11.78 26.51 -17.11
N SER A 19 -10.48 26.71 -17.36
CA SER A 19 -9.52 25.66 -17.54
C SER A 19 -9.53 24.85 -16.25
N GLN A 20 -10.51 23.93 -16.16
CA GLN A 20 -10.61 22.93 -15.14
C GLN A 20 -9.29 22.17 -15.21
N PRO A 21 -8.45 22.24 -14.16
CA PRO A 21 -7.23 21.45 -14.16
C PRO A 21 -7.65 19.98 -14.30
N PRO A 22 -6.91 19.18 -15.09
CA PRO A 22 -7.28 17.79 -15.34
C PRO A 22 -7.46 17.07 -14.01
N ILE A 23 -8.66 16.50 -13.80
CA ILE A 23 -9.13 15.84 -12.57
C ILE A 23 -8.07 14.85 -12.03
N ASN A 24 -7.34 14.21 -12.95
CA ASN A 24 -6.26 13.25 -12.68
C ASN A 24 -5.13 13.83 -11.81
N SER A 25 -4.80 15.12 -11.97
CA SER A 25 -3.74 15.78 -11.20
C SER A 25 -4.12 15.99 -9.74
N HIS A 26 -5.39 16.23 -9.44
CA HIS A 26 -5.87 16.40 -8.07
C HIS A 26 -5.90 15.07 -7.32
N ALA A 27 -6.45 14.02 -7.95
CA ALA A 27 -6.47 12.68 -7.38
C ALA A 27 -5.06 12.16 -7.10
N PHE A 28 -4.11 12.37 -8.02
CA PHE A 28 -2.71 12.00 -7.83
C PHE A 28 -2.06 12.74 -6.64
N ARG A 29 -2.27 14.05 -6.52
CA ARG A 29 -1.75 14.84 -5.39
C ARG A 29 -2.35 14.39 -4.05
N THR A 30 -3.64 14.07 -4.01
CA THR A 30 -4.28 13.51 -2.81
C THR A 30 -3.73 12.13 -2.48
N PHE A 31 -3.52 11.26 -3.47
CA PHE A 31 -2.87 9.98 -3.24
C PHE A 31 -1.46 10.15 -2.68
N LEU A 32 -0.65 11.03 -3.25
CA LEU A 32 0.71 11.31 -2.77
C LEU A 32 0.71 11.90 -1.35
N SER A 33 -0.23 12.78 -1.01
CA SER A 33 -0.33 13.32 0.35
C SER A 33 -0.77 12.27 1.36
N ARG A 34 -1.67 11.36 0.97
CA ARG A 34 -2.04 10.20 1.78
C ARG A 34 -0.86 9.26 1.97
N LEU A 35 -0.17 8.90 0.90
CA LEU A 35 1.02 8.06 0.94
C LEU A 35 2.11 8.67 1.83
N SER A 36 2.40 9.96 1.67
CA SER A 36 3.42 10.63 2.47
C SER A 36 3.02 10.72 3.95
N SER A 37 1.75 10.97 4.25
CA SER A 37 1.23 10.92 5.62
C SER A 37 1.36 9.53 6.24
N SER A 38 0.99 8.46 5.51
CA SER A 38 1.10 7.09 5.98
C SER A 38 2.55 6.65 6.18
N LEU A 39 3.46 7.04 5.28
CA LEU A 39 4.89 6.76 5.45
C LEU A 39 5.45 7.53 6.65
N ARG A 40 5.06 8.79 6.84
CA ARG A 40 5.52 9.60 7.98
C ARG A 40 5.01 9.03 9.30
N GLU A 41 3.75 8.63 9.35
CA GLU A 41 3.15 7.98 10.50
C GLU A 41 3.83 6.65 10.80
N SER A 42 4.03 5.80 9.80
CA SER A 42 4.75 4.54 9.94
C SER A 42 6.18 4.76 10.44
N LEU A 43 6.91 5.72 9.88
CA LEU A 43 8.27 6.06 10.31
C LEU A 43 8.30 6.70 11.70
N SER A 44 7.22 7.37 12.14
CA SER A 44 7.11 7.92 13.49
C SER A 44 6.94 6.85 14.55
N GLN A 45 6.35 5.70 14.18
CA GLN A 45 6.23 4.51 15.05
C GLN A 45 7.53 3.69 15.13
N ARG A 46 8.62 4.14 14.49
CA ARG A 46 9.93 3.48 14.50
C ARG A 46 10.55 3.54 15.90
N ARG A 47 11.00 2.39 16.41
CA ARG A 47 11.74 2.32 17.67
C ARG A 47 13.19 2.79 17.49
N PRO A 48 13.85 3.29 18.54
CA PRO A 48 15.26 3.65 18.50
C PRO A 48 16.15 2.50 17.97
N TRP A 49 17.12 2.81 17.11
CA TRP A 49 18.02 1.78 16.54
C TRP A 49 19.00 1.25 17.55
N LEU A 50 19.41 2.10 18.50
CA LEU A 50 20.28 1.71 19.60
C LEU A 50 19.62 0.65 20.45
N GLU A 51 18.31 0.75 20.66
CA GLU A 51 17.55 -0.26 21.36
C GLU A 51 17.59 -1.58 20.59
N LEU A 52 17.32 -1.56 19.27
CA LEU A 52 17.38 -2.76 18.42
C LEU A 52 18.76 -3.44 18.44
N VAL A 53 19.86 -2.69 18.50
CA VAL A 53 21.23 -3.24 18.45
C VAL A 53 21.83 -3.45 19.86
N ASP A 54 21.06 -3.26 20.92
CA ASP A 54 21.55 -3.40 22.29
C ASP A 54 22.05 -4.82 22.59
N ARG A 55 23.38 -4.98 22.62
CA ARG A 55 24.07 -6.26 22.82
C ARG A 55 23.79 -6.90 24.17
N SER A 56 23.41 -6.10 25.18
CA SER A 56 23.12 -6.61 26.53
C SER A 56 21.82 -7.42 26.59
N SER A 57 20.91 -7.18 25.65
CA SER A 57 19.61 -7.85 25.54
C SER A 57 19.64 -9.18 24.78
N PHE A 58 20.82 -9.64 24.33
CA PHE A 58 20.93 -10.89 23.57
C PHE A 58 21.29 -12.07 24.49
N ALA A 59 20.48 -13.12 24.42
CA ALA A 59 20.72 -14.38 25.11
C ALA A 59 20.38 -15.57 24.19
N ARG A 60 21.10 -16.68 24.36
CA ARG A 60 20.80 -17.92 23.64
C ARG A 60 19.42 -18.44 24.08
N PRO A 61 18.52 -18.80 23.14
CA PRO A 61 17.24 -19.38 23.50
C PRO A 61 17.43 -20.82 24.01
N ASP A 62 16.65 -21.19 25.03
CA ASP A 62 16.76 -22.49 25.69
C ASP A 62 16.01 -23.60 24.93
N SER A 63 15.03 -23.23 24.11
CA SER A 63 14.24 -24.15 23.29
C SER A 63 13.67 -23.50 22.03
N LEU A 64 13.14 -24.33 21.12
CA LEU A 64 12.44 -23.85 19.92
C LEU A 64 11.16 -23.08 20.26
N THR A 65 10.43 -23.52 21.29
CA THR A 65 9.21 -22.86 21.77
C THR A 65 9.53 -21.47 22.33
N ASP A 66 10.61 -21.36 23.10
CA ASP A 66 11.14 -20.08 23.59
C ASP A 66 11.54 -19.17 22.42
N SER A 67 12.30 -19.69 21.46
CA SER A 67 12.70 -18.95 20.25
C SER A 67 11.49 -18.37 19.50
N PHE A 68 10.44 -19.17 19.28
CA PHE A 68 9.24 -18.72 18.58
C PHE A 68 8.47 -17.66 19.38
N SER A 69 8.38 -17.81 20.71
CA SER A 69 7.78 -16.83 21.60
C SER A 69 8.50 -15.48 21.53
N ARG A 70 9.84 -15.50 21.59
CA ARG A 70 10.70 -14.31 21.46
C ARG A 70 10.54 -13.66 20.09
N ILE A 71 10.56 -14.44 19.00
CA ILE A 71 10.33 -13.94 17.64
C ILE A 71 8.99 -13.20 17.57
N ARG A 72 7.90 -13.80 18.06
CA ARG A 72 6.57 -13.19 18.00
C ARG A 72 6.51 -11.85 18.77
N LYS A 73 7.03 -11.81 19.99
CA LYS A 73 7.09 -10.58 20.81
C LYS A 73 7.92 -9.49 20.13
N ASN A 74 9.13 -9.85 19.69
CA ASN A 74 10.05 -8.92 19.02
C ASN A 74 9.52 -8.43 17.67
N LEU A 75 8.80 -9.27 16.89
CA LEU A 75 8.15 -8.88 15.63
C LEU A 75 7.11 -7.79 15.84
N ALA A 76 6.27 -7.93 16.86
CA ALA A 76 5.26 -6.93 17.19
C ALA A 76 5.90 -5.60 17.64
N TYR A 77 6.96 -5.70 18.45
CA TYR A 77 7.62 -4.54 19.04
C TYR A 77 8.46 -3.73 18.03
N PHE A 78 9.29 -4.40 17.22
CA PHE A 78 10.18 -3.77 16.23
C PHE A 78 9.63 -3.79 14.80
N LYS A 79 8.30 -3.90 14.61
CA LYS A 79 7.66 -4.08 13.29
C LYS A 79 8.18 -3.12 12.21
N VAL A 80 8.33 -1.84 12.54
CA VAL A 80 8.77 -0.78 11.62
C VAL A 80 10.27 -0.88 11.34
N ASN A 81 11.08 -1.23 12.34
CA ASN A 81 12.51 -1.41 12.16
C ASN A 81 12.82 -2.66 11.31
N TYR A 82 12.10 -3.75 11.53
CA TYR A 82 12.21 -4.97 10.73
C TYR A 82 11.73 -4.78 9.29
N SER A 83 10.61 -4.07 9.08
CA SER A 83 10.17 -3.74 7.73
C SER A 83 11.20 -2.87 7.00
N ALA A 84 11.87 -1.94 7.70
CA ALA A 84 12.95 -1.15 7.15
C ALA A 84 14.18 -2.00 6.79
N ILE A 85 14.58 -2.97 7.62
CA ILE A 85 15.69 -3.89 7.32
C ILE A 85 15.36 -4.75 6.09
N VAL A 86 14.19 -5.36 6.04
CA VAL A 86 13.77 -6.19 4.89
C VAL A 86 13.71 -5.34 3.62
N SER A 87 13.16 -4.12 3.70
CA SER A 87 13.11 -3.19 2.57
C SER A 87 14.51 -2.78 2.10
N LEU A 88 15.45 -2.60 3.03
CA LEU A 88 16.84 -2.27 2.71
C LEU A 88 17.54 -3.42 1.98
N VAL A 89 17.40 -4.66 2.47
CA VAL A 89 17.93 -5.87 1.82
C VAL A 89 17.34 -6.02 0.41
N LEU A 90 16.03 -5.81 0.27
CA LEU A 90 15.36 -5.84 -1.03
C LEU A 90 15.88 -4.76 -1.97
N ALA A 91 16.01 -3.53 -1.49
CA ALA A 91 16.52 -2.41 -2.26
C ALA A 91 17.95 -2.67 -2.75
N PHE A 92 18.85 -3.15 -1.88
CA PHE A 92 20.21 -3.52 -2.28
C PHE A 92 20.24 -4.66 -3.30
N SER A 93 19.39 -5.68 -3.13
CA SER A 93 19.27 -6.78 -4.09
C SER A 93 18.87 -6.28 -5.48
N LEU A 94 17.87 -5.39 -5.55
CA LEU A 94 17.42 -4.80 -6.81
C LEU A 94 18.46 -3.84 -7.41
N LEU A 95 19.10 -3.00 -6.60
CA LEU A 95 20.15 -2.07 -7.06
C LEU A 95 21.36 -2.81 -7.64
N SER A 96 21.66 -3.99 -7.11
CA SER A 96 22.73 -4.85 -7.62
C SER A 96 22.41 -5.47 -8.98
N HIS A 97 21.16 -5.40 -9.44
CA HIS A 97 20.68 -5.97 -10.70
C HIS A 97 20.03 -4.88 -11.58
N PRO A 98 20.82 -3.96 -12.17
CA PRO A 98 20.30 -2.77 -12.85
C PRO A 98 19.39 -3.09 -14.04
N PHE A 99 19.65 -4.16 -14.79
CA PHE A 99 18.77 -4.59 -15.88
C PHE A 99 17.38 -5.01 -15.36
N SER A 100 17.35 -5.82 -14.30
CA SER A 100 16.10 -6.23 -13.66
C SER A 100 15.33 -5.03 -13.11
N LEU A 101 16.05 -4.06 -12.53
CA LEU A 101 15.48 -2.82 -12.03
C LEU A 101 14.87 -1.99 -13.17
N LEU A 102 15.58 -1.81 -14.28
CA LEU A 102 15.09 -1.07 -15.44
C LEU A 102 13.82 -1.69 -16.03
N VAL A 103 13.79 -3.03 -16.18
CA VAL A 103 12.61 -3.74 -16.67
C VAL A 103 11.42 -3.57 -15.72
N LEU A 104 11.65 -3.67 -14.41
CA LEU A 104 10.60 -3.47 -13.40
C LEU A 104 10.08 -2.03 -13.38
N LEU A 105 10.97 -1.03 -13.50
CA LEU A 105 10.59 0.38 -13.60
C LEU A 105 9.82 0.67 -14.88
N SER A 106 10.21 0.08 -16.02
CA SER A 106 9.48 0.23 -17.27
C SER A 106 8.07 -0.36 -17.15
N LEU A 107 7.95 -1.55 -16.55
CA LEU A 107 6.67 -2.21 -16.33
C LEU A 107 5.76 -1.37 -15.41
N LEU A 108 6.31 -0.91 -14.28
CA LEU A 108 5.60 -0.02 -13.35
C LEU A 108 5.20 1.29 -14.05
N GLY A 109 6.10 1.85 -14.86
CA GLY A 109 5.85 3.03 -15.68
C GLY A 109 4.69 2.82 -16.65
N SER A 110 4.59 1.65 -17.28
CA SER A 110 3.45 1.29 -18.14
C SER A 110 2.14 1.23 -17.36
N TRP A 111 2.12 0.59 -16.18
CA TRP A 111 0.95 0.58 -15.29
C TRP A 111 0.54 2.01 -14.89
N MET A 112 1.49 2.83 -14.45
CA MET A 112 1.24 4.22 -14.04
C MET A 112 0.75 5.07 -15.22
N PHE A 113 1.37 4.94 -16.38
CA PHE A 113 0.96 5.65 -17.58
C PHE A 113 -0.48 5.31 -17.97
N LEU A 114 -0.83 4.02 -18.00
CA LEU A 114 -2.13 3.57 -18.47
C LEU A 114 -3.27 3.86 -17.49
N TYR A 115 -3.02 3.89 -16.18
CA TYR A 115 -4.07 4.01 -15.17
C TYR A 115 -4.06 5.31 -14.35
N LEU A 116 -2.95 6.04 -14.30
CA LEU A 116 -2.87 7.33 -13.59
C LEU A 116 -2.81 8.52 -14.54
N PHE A 117 -2.06 8.41 -15.64
CA PHE A 117 -1.86 9.53 -16.56
C PHE A 117 -2.86 9.55 -17.71
N ARG A 118 -3.32 8.38 -18.17
CA ARG A 118 -4.35 8.26 -19.19
C ARG A 118 -5.74 8.37 -18.56
N SER A 119 -6.58 9.25 -19.11
CA SER A 119 -7.98 9.35 -18.73
C SER A 119 -8.74 8.08 -19.12
N SER A 120 -9.54 7.54 -18.21
CA SER A 120 -10.30 6.30 -18.42
C SER A 120 -11.25 6.33 -19.63
N ASP A 121 -11.60 7.52 -20.11
CA ASP A 121 -12.56 7.70 -21.21
C ASP A 121 -11.92 7.58 -22.60
N GLN A 122 -10.59 7.51 -22.72
CA GLN A 122 -9.90 7.41 -24.01
C GLN A 122 -9.35 6.00 -24.25
N PRO A 123 -9.78 5.27 -25.30
CA PRO A 123 -9.27 3.94 -25.62
C PRO A 123 -7.80 3.98 -26.06
N LEU A 124 -7.06 2.88 -25.85
CA LEU A 124 -5.64 2.83 -26.21
C LEU A 124 -5.57 2.69 -27.72
N VAL A 125 -5.00 3.66 -28.41
CA VAL A 125 -4.81 3.56 -29.86
C VAL A 125 -3.36 3.18 -30.13
N LEU A 126 -3.15 1.96 -30.63
CA LEU A 126 -1.83 1.48 -31.07
C LEU A 126 -1.90 1.17 -32.56
N PHE A 127 -0.96 1.68 -33.35
CA PHE A 127 -0.90 1.45 -34.81
C PHE A 127 -2.22 1.77 -35.55
N GLY A 128 -2.98 2.77 -35.08
CA GLY A 128 -4.27 3.16 -35.67
C GLY A 128 -5.46 2.28 -35.26
N ARG A 129 -5.28 1.29 -34.38
CA ARG A 129 -6.37 0.46 -33.85
C ARG A 129 -6.66 0.82 -32.39
N SER A 130 -7.92 1.01 -32.06
CA SER A 130 -8.38 1.16 -30.67
C SER A 130 -8.46 -0.20 -29.98
N PHE A 131 -7.91 -0.29 -28.78
CA PHE A 131 -8.02 -1.41 -27.87
C PHE A 131 -8.98 -1.04 -26.74
N SER A 132 -9.84 -1.99 -26.38
CA SER A 132 -10.69 -1.89 -25.20
C SER A 132 -9.86 -1.96 -23.92
N ASP A 133 -10.45 -1.51 -22.82
CA ASP A 133 -9.78 -1.55 -21.51
C ASP A 133 -9.48 -2.98 -21.05
N ARG A 134 -10.34 -3.94 -21.42
CA ARG A 134 -10.12 -5.36 -21.14
C ARG A 134 -8.92 -5.92 -21.90
N GLU A 135 -8.79 -5.58 -23.18
CA GLU A 135 -7.64 -5.99 -23.99
C GLU A 135 -6.34 -5.33 -23.49
N THR A 136 -6.40 -4.05 -23.12
CA THR A 136 -5.26 -3.33 -22.54
C THR A 136 -4.83 -3.95 -21.22
N LEU A 137 -5.78 -4.24 -20.32
CA LEU A 137 -5.52 -4.89 -19.04
C LEU A 137 -4.93 -6.30 -19.27
N LEU A 138 -5.53 -7.09 -20.16
CA LEU A 138 -5.07 -8.43 -20.48
C LEU A 138 -3.64 -8.41 -21.05
N GLY A 139 -3.36 -7.51 -22.00
CA GLY A 139 -2.03 -7.34 -22.57
C GLY A 139 -1.00 -6.92 -21.52
N LEU A 140 -1.37 -6.02 -20.60
CA LEU A 140 -0.49 -5.56 -19.53
C LEU A 140 -0.22 -6.65 -18.48
N VAL A 141 -1.23 -7.46 -18.15
CA VAL A 141 -1.08 -8.63 -17.27
C VAL A 141 -0.20 -9.69 -17.94
N LEU A 142 -0.43 -10.01 -19.21
CA LEU A 142 0.41 -10.96 -19.95
C LEU A 142 1.85 -10.47 -20.04
N THR A 143 2.06 -9.17 -20.32
CA THR A 143 3.38 -8.56 -20.32
C THR A 143 4.03 -8.66 -18.94
N THR A 144 3.28 -8.43 -17.86
CA THR A 144 3.76 -8.60 -16.48
C THR A 144 4.22 -10.04 -16.24
N ILE A 145 3.42 -11.03 -16.64
CA ILE A 145 3.78 -12.45 -16.54
C ILE A 145 5.07 -12.72 -17.30
N VAL A 146 5.14 -12.35 -18.59
CA VAL A 146 6.34 -12.55 -19.41
C VAL A 146 7.56 -11.90 -18.76
N VAL A 147 7.46 -10.65 -18.33
CA VAL A 147 8.56 -9.93 -17.66
C VAL A 147 9.02 -10.66 -16.40
N VAL A 148 8.09 -11.13 -15.56
CA VAL A 148 8.42 -11.83 -14.30
C VAL A 148 9.08 -13.19 -14.57
N PHE A 149 8.68 -13.91 -15.62
CA PHE A 149 9.28 -15.20 -15.97
C PHE A 149 10.60 -15.06 -16.74
N MET A 150 10.72 -14.05 -17.60
CA MET A 150 11.90 -13.83 -18.43
C MET A 150 13.02 -13.12 -17.65
N THR A 151 12.67 -12.37 -16.61
CA THR A 151 13.63 -11.70 -15.74
C THR A 151 13.84 -12.52 -14.47
N SER A 152 15.05 -12.55 -13.94
CA SER A 152 15.36 -13.15 -12.62
C SER A 152 14.73 -12.40 -11.43
N VAL A 153 13.77 -11.48 -11.66
CA VAL A 153 13.07 -10.69 -10.63
C VAL A 153 12.50 -11.62 -9.58
N GLY A 154 11.78 -12.68 -9.98
CA GLY A 154 11.18 -13.62 -9.04
C GLY A 154 12.22 -14.18 -8.06
N SER A 155 13.32 -14.72 -8.58
CA SER A 155 14.41 -15.24 -7.74
C SER A 155 15.08 -14.17 -6.87
N LEU A 156 15.19 -12.93 -7.35
CA LEU A 156 15.77 -11.82 -6.59
C LEU A 156 14.87 -11.38 -5.43
N LEU A 157 13.56 -11.32 -5.66
CA LEU A 157 12.58 -11.01 -4.63
C LEU A 157 12.54 -12.13 -3.58
N THR A 158 12.49 -13.40 -4.02
CA THR A 158 12.47 -14.54 -3.10
C THR A 158 13.75 -14.60 -2.27
N SER A 159 14.94 -14.49 -2.88
CA SER A 159 16.20 -14.57 -2.16
C SER A 159 16.36 -13.41 -1.17
N ALA A 160 16.06 -12.17 -1.58
CA ALA A 160 16.12 -11.00 -0.70
C ALA A 160 15.13 -11.13 0.47
N LEU A 161 13.91 -11.60 0.22
CA LEU A 161 12.92 -11.82 1.25
C LEU A 161 13.36 -12.93 2.22
N THR A 162 13.87 -14.05 1.72
CA THR A 162 14.42 -15.13 2.56
C THR A 162 15.55 -14.63 3.45
N ILE A 163 16.49 -13.86 2.90
CA ILE A 163 17.59 -13.27 3.67
C ILE A 163 17.05 -12.29 4.72
N GLY A 164 16.12 -11.41 4.33
CA GLY A 164 15.50 -10.45 5.25
C GLY A 164 14.76 -11.13 6.40
N ILE A 165 13.94 -12.14 6.10
CA ILE A 165 13.24 -12.96 7.10
C ILE A 165 14.24 -13.67 8.00
N ALA A 166 15.30 -14.27 7.45
CA ALA A 166 16.33 -14.94 8.23
C ALA A 166 17.00 -13.98 9.23
N ILE A 167 17.34 -12.76 8.81
CA ILE A 167 17.91 -11.72 9.69
C ILE A 167 16.94 -11.38 10.82
N VAL A 168 15.66 -11.14 10.49
CA VAL A 168 14.63 -10.77 11.47
C VAL A 168 14.35 -11.91 12.45
N CYS A 169 14.26 -13.14 11.97
CA CYS A 169 14.07 -14.32 12.81
C CYS A 169 15.27 -14.58 13.71
N LEU A 170 16.49 -14.44 13.19
CA LEU A 170 17.72 -14.59 13.98
C LEU A 170 17.77 -13.52 15.07
N HIS A 171 17.57 -12.25 14.72
CA HIS A 171 17.53 -11.18 15.69
C HIS A 171 16.41 -11.40 16.74
N GLY A 172 15.20 -11.72 16.29
CA GLY A 172 14.04 -11.92 17.16
C GLY A 172 14.13 -13.14 18.07
N ALA A 173 14.87 -14.19 17.69
CA ALA A 173 15.07 -15.38 18.50
C ALA A 173 16.11 -15.16 19.61
N PHE A 174 17.16 -14.40 19.32
CA PHE A 174 18.27 -14.19 20.26
C PHE A 174 18.05 -12.98 21.17
N ARG A 175 17.18 -12.03 20.80
CA ARG A 175 16.84 -10.90 21.65
C ARG A 175 15.82 -11.29 22.73
N VAL A 176 16.16 -11.06 23.99
CA VAL A 176 15.26 -11.22 25.14
C VAL A 176 14.25 -10.07 25.12
N PRO A 177 12.93 -10.35 25.04
CA PRO A 177 11.90 -9.32 25.20
C PRO A 177 11.87 -8.84 26.65
N ASP A 178 11.80 -7.53 26.88
CA ASP A 178 11.60 -6.99 28.23
C ASP A 178 10.22 -7.45 28.77
N ASP A 179 10.15 -7.99 29.99
CA ASP A 179 8.92 -8.59 30.55
C ASP A 179 7.83 -7.57 30.94
N LEU A 180 7.85 -6.36 30.38
CA LEU A 180 6.85 -5.30 30.59
C LEU A 180 5.67 -5.39 29.59
N PHE A 181 5.38 -6.58 29.05
CA PHE A 181 4.33 -6.80 28.03
C PHE A 181 3.33 -7.90 28.43
N LEU A 182 3.09 -8.08 29.73
CA LEU A 182 2.05 -9.00 30.20
C LEU A 182 0.63 -8.41 30.10
N ASP A 183 0.47 -7.10 29.88
CA ASP A 183 -0.86 -6.45 29.91
C ASP A 183 -1.35 -5.83 28.59
N GLU A 184 -0.53 -5.77 27.54
CA GLU A 184 -0.96 -5.23 26.24
C GLU A 184 -1.14 -6.33 25.18
N GLN A 185 -1.70 -7.46 25.63
CA GLN A 185 -2.39 -8.37 24.74
C GLN A 185 -3.78 -7.78 24.43
N GLU A 186 -3.79 -6.65 23.72
CA GLU A 186 -4.95 -6.28 22.92
C GLU A 186 -5.23 -7.48 22.01
N PRO A 187 -6.38 -8.16 22.16
CA PRO A 187 -6.70 -9.28 21.31
C PRO A 187 -6.76 -8.74 19.89
N ALA A 188 -5.85 -9.15 19.00
CA ALA A 188 -5.85 -8.76 17.59
C ALA A 188 -7.17 -9.15 16.84
N ASN A 189 -8.08 -9.83 17.54
CA ASN A 189 -9.43 -10.21 17.17
C ASN A 189 -10.55 -9.36 17.83
N ALA A 190 -10.25 -8.43 18.74
CA ALA A 190 -11.25 -7.61 19.42
C ALA A 190 -11.87 -6.54 18.48
N GLY A 191 -11.11 -5.99 17.53
CA GLY A 191 -11.61 -4.96 16.60
C GLY A 191 -12.63 -5.50 15.58
N LEU A 192 -12.49 -6.75 15.14
CA LEU A 192 -13.39 -7.36 14.15
C LEU A 192 -14.63 -7.98 14.82
N LEU A 193 -14.51 -8.45 16.06
CA LEU A 193 -15.63 -9.01 16.84
C LEU A 193 -16.44 -7.95 17.61
N SER A 194 -15.85 -6.81 17.95
CA SER A 194 -16.55 -5.64 18.52
C SER A 194 -17.67 -5.16 17.61
N PHE A 195 -17.43 -5.13 16.29
CA PHE A 195 -18.44 -4.72 15.31
C PHE A 195 -19.65 -5.67 15.26
N ILE A 196 -19.41 -6.98 15.41
CA ILE A 196 -20.47 -8.02 15.38
C ILE A 196 -21.25 -8.03 16.70
N GLY A 197 -20.57 -7.86 17.84
CA GLY A 197 -21.21 -7.79 19.17
C GLY A 197 -22.11 -6.56 19.34
N ASN A 198 -21.69 -5.40 18.80
CA ASN A 198 -22.48 -4.18 18.90
C ASN A 198 -23.73 -4.22 18.00
N SER A 199 -23.66 -4.86 16.82
CA SER A 199 -24.84 -5.09 15.96
C SER A 199 -25.87 -6.00 16.64
N ALA A 200 -25.44 -7.07 17.33
CA ALA A 200 -26.35 -7.97 18.04
C ALA A 200 -27.06 -7.28 19.23
N ALA A 201 -26.36 -6.41 19.97
CA ALA A 201 -26.94 -5.64 21.06
C ALA A 201 -27.96 -4.60 20.57
N THR A 202 -27.72 -3.98 19.40
CA THR A 202 -28.64 -3.01 18.80
C THR A 202 -29.89 -3.69 18.23
N SER A 203 -29.75 -4.90 17.67
CA SER A 203 -30.89 -5.70 17.18
C SER A 203 -31.77 -6.25 18.31
N ALA A 204 -31.18 -6.64 19.44
CA ALA A 204 -31.93 -7.09 20.62
C ALA A 204 -32.71 -5.94 21.28
N ALA A 205 -32.15 -4.72 21.29
CA ALA A 205 -32.87 -3.54 21.78
C ALA A 205 -34.04 -3.14 20.86
N ALA A 206 -33.89 -3.29 19.54
CA ALA A 206 -34.96 -3.00 18.58
C ALA A 206 -36.13 -4.00 18.66
N SER A 207 -35.87 -5.29 18.92
CA SER A 207 -36.92 -6.31 19.08
C SER A 207 -37.72 -6.18 20.38
N VAL A 208 -37.13 -5.61 21.44
CA VAL A 208 -37.83 -5.38 22.71
C VAL A 208 -38.78 -4.17 22.64
N VAL A 209 -38.48 -3.18 21.80
CA VAL A 209 -39.35 -2.01 21.59
C VAL A 209 -40.51 -2.33 20.62
N ALA A 210 -40.28 -3.16 19.60
CA ALA A 210 -41.33 -3.56 18.65
C ALA A 210 -42.36 -4.56 19.22
N GLY A 211 -42.10 -5.17 20.37
CA GLY A 211 -43.04 -6.08 21.06
C GLY A 211 -43.93 -5.41 22.12
N ARG A 212 -43.91 -4.07 22.24
CA ARG A 212 -44.66 -3.31 23.25
C ARG A 212 -45.57 -2.21 22.69
N VAL A 213 -45.94 -2.28 21.41
CA VAL A 213 -47.02 -1.47 20.80
C VAL A 213 -48.16 -2.40 20.42
#